data_AF-K5ZEV5-F1
#
_entry.id   AF-K5ZEV5-F1
#
_cell.length_a   1.000
_cell.length_b   1.000
_cell.length_c   1.000
_cell.angle_alpha   90.00
_cell.angle_beta   90.00
_cell.angle_gamma   90.00
#
_symmetry.space_group_name_H-M   'P 1'
#
loop_
_entity.id
_entity.type
_entity.pdbx_description
1 polymer ?
#
loop_
_entity_poly.entity_id
_entity_poly.type
_entity_poly.pdbx_seq_one_letter_code
_entity_poly.pdbx_strand_id
1 'polypeptide(L)'
;MNKFLFLIVLSLLLSCKNDENNNSDEIMPPIIVTSLSSEKQVEEPNILFSSNDIKSFNIATGEITFNNEVIKENIRPSSQRNLCFYLNGEHLFNIITFTETSSIMSHIINDLVLLHDMLDGKIYLKDGYPSIDVLGESKKEAQALREKNKEKMTVSWELFINALKIENKLIE
;
A
#
# COMPACT_ATOMS: atom_id res chain seq x y z
N MET A 1 -41.57 -58.40 8.71
CA MET A 1 -41.44 -56.95 8.47
C MET A 1 -40.97 -56.76 7.04
N ASN A 2 -41.91 -56.63 6.11
CA ASN A 2 -42.34 -55.36 5.50
C ASN A 2 -41.16 -54.59 4.89
N LYS A 3 -40.94 -54.79 3.58
CA LYS A 3 -41.44 -53.94 2.47
C LYS A 3 -40.55 -52.70 2.31
N PHE A 4 -39.83 -52.59 1.20
CA PHE A 4 -40.20 -51.65 0.13
C PHE A 4 -39.26 -51.80 -1.08
N LEU A 5 -39.86 -52.29 -2.16
CA LEU A 5 -39.47 -52.01 -3.54
C LEU A 5 -39.85 -50.56 -3.82
N PHE A 6 -38.97 -49.74 -4.39
CA PHE A 6 -39.41 -48.71 -5.33
C PHE A 6 -38.26 -48.22 -6.21
N LEU A 7 -38.45 -48.37 -7.51
CA LEU A 7 -37.65 -47.85 -8.61
C LEU A 7 -38.50 -46.73 -9.22
N ILE A 8 -38.07 -45.46 -9.09
CA ILE A 8 -38.57 -44.35 -9.91
C ILE A 8 -37.36 -43.54 -10.35
N VAL A 9 -37.07 -43.60 -11.64
CA VAL A 9 -36.41 -42.55 -12.40
C VAL A 9 -37.51 -41.60 -12.84
N LEU A 10 -37.45 -40.32 -12.46
CA LEU A 10 -38.12 -39.26 -13.21
C LEU A 10 -37.38 -37.94 -13.03
N SER A 11 -36.65 -37.58 -14.07
CA SER A 11 -36.05 -36.28 -14.32
C SER A 11 -37.11 -35.18 -14.38
N LEU A 12 -36.91 -34.09 -13.65
CA LEU A 12 -37.48 -32.79 -13.96
C LEU A 12 -36.36 -31.75 -13.99
N LEU A 13 -36.15 -31.23 -15.20
CA LEU A 13 -35.48 -29.98 -15.53
C LEU A 13 -36.23 -28.81 -14.87
N LEU A 14 -35.60 -27.62 -14.89
CA LEU A 14 -36.03 -26.28 -14.45
C LEU A 14 -35.41 -25.92 -13.08
N SER A 15 -34.47 -24.99 -12.95
CA SER A 15 -34.19 -23.80 -13.76
C SER A 15 -32.73 -23.41 -13.56
N CYS A 16 -31.95 -23.37 -14.65
CA CYS A 16 -30.78 -22.49 -14.69
C CYS A 16 -31.35 -21.08 -14.65
N LYS A 17 -31.39 -20.49 -13.46
CA LYS A 17 -31.63 -19.07 -13.32
C LYS A 17 -30.37 -18.40 -13.84
N ASN A 18 -30.45 -17.90 -15.07
CA ASN A 18 -29.61 -16.80 -15.52
C ASN A 18 -29.97 -15.61 -14.63
N ASP A 19 -29.33 -15.51 -13.47
CA ASP A 19 -29.22 -14.25 -12.78
C ASP A 19 -27.88 -13.66 -13.23
N GLU A 20 -28.01 -12.85 -14.29
CA GLU A 20 -27.26 -11.64 -14.57
C GLU A 20 -25.96 -11.49 -13.78
N ASN A 21 -24.84 -11.37 -14.52
CA ASN A 21 -23.60 -10.77 -14.03
C ASN A 21 -23.94 -9.40 -13.42
N ASN A 22 -24.27 -9.42 -12.13
CA ASN A 22 -24.20 -8.25 -11.29
C ASN A 22 -22.71 -7.92 -11.23
N ASN A 23 -22.28 -7.00 -12.10
CA ASN A 23 -21.26 -6.05 -11.72
C ASN A 23 -21.80 -5.36 -10.47
N SER A 24 -21.63 -5.98 -9.30
CA SER A 24 -21.48 -5.20 -8.09
C SER A 24 -20.19 -4.44 -8.33
N ASP A 25 -20.29 -3.16 -8.65
CA ASP A 25 -19.17 -2.25 -8.53
C ASP A 25 -18.64 -2.44 -7.11
N GLU A 26 -17.58 -3.25 -6.97
CA GLU A 26 -17.01 -3.57 -5.68
C GLU A 26 -16.29 -2.30 -5.23
N ILE A 27 -16.99 -1.49 -4.43
CA ILE A 27 -16.44 -0.24 -3.91
C ILE A 27 -15.38 -0.65 -2.88
N MET A 28 -14.13 -0.73 -3.34
CA MET A 28 -12.97 -0.90 -2.46
C MET A 28 -12.90 0.33 -1.54
N PRO A 29 -12.87 0.16 -0.21
CA PRO A 29 -12.70 1.28 0.70
C PRO A 29 -11.34 1.96 0.45
N PRO A 30 -11.24 3.28 0.68
CA PRO A 30 -9.99 3.99 0.43
C PRO A 30 -8.90 3.50 1.39
N ILE A 31 -7.65 3.53 0.92
CA ILE A 31 -6.50 3.38 1.80
C ILE A 31 -6.47 4.59 2.74
N ILE A 32 -6.23 4.37 4.02
CA ILE A 32 -6.09 5.43 5.03
C ILE A 32 -4.65 5.45 5.53
N VAL A 33 -4.06 6.64 5.62
CA VAL A 33 -2.70 6.83 6.09
C VAL A 33 -2.68 7.72 7.33
N THR A 34 -2.06 7.23 8.39
CA THR A 34 -1.98 7.90 9.70
C THR A 34 -0.54 8.08 10.14
N SER A 35 -0.30 9.02 11.06
CA SER A 35 0.99 9.06 11.77
C SER A 35 1.02 8.03 12.90
N LEU A 36 2.11 7.30 13.06
CA LEU A 36 2.32 6.46 14.24
C LEU A 36 2.54 7.37 15.47
N SER A 37 1.56 7.43 16.38
CA SER A 37 1.71 8.17 17.65
C SER A 37 2.62 7.39 18.61
N SER A 38 3.59 8.08 19.21
CA SER A 38 4.50 7.51 20.22
C SER A 38 3.88 7.42 21.62
N GLU A 39 2.65 7.91 21.82
CA GLU A 39 2.05 8.03 23.16
C GLU A 39 0.74 7.24 23.31
N LYS A 40 0.65 6.48 24.42
CA LYS A 40 -0.48 5.65 24.87
C LYS A 40 -1.71 6.47 25.29
N GLN A 41 -2.11 7.48 24.52
CA GLN A 41 -3.40 8.13 24.73
C GLN A 41 -4.32 7.81 23.57
N VAL A 42 -5.53 7.40 23.94
CA VAL A 42 -6.63 7.03 23.05
C VAL A 42 -7.14 8.32 22.40
N GLU A 43 -6.35 8.89 21.49
CA GLU A 43 -6.83 9.88 20.53
C GLU A 43 -7.17 9.16 19.23
N GLU A 44 -8.19 9.65 18.54
CA GLU A 44 -8.54 9.18 17.20
C GLU A 44 -7.29 9.21 16.30
N PRO A 45 -7.14 8.24 15.38
CA PRO A 45 -6.00 8.21 14.49
C PRO A 45 -5.86 9.54 13.76
N ASN A 46 -4.69 10.18 13.87
CA ASN A 46 -4.38 11.38 13.10
C ASN A 46 -4.22 10.99 11.61
N ILE A 47 -5.34 11.03 10.88
CA ILE A 47 -5.39 10.75 9.44
C ILE A 47 -4.69 11.89 8.71
N LEU A 48 -3.61 11.55 8.00
CA LEU A 48 -2.82 12.50 7.24
C LEU A 48 -3.33 12.66 5.82
N PHE A 49 -3.69 11.55 5.18
CA PHE A 49 -4.31 11.49 3.87
C PHE A 49 -4.97 10.12 3.65
N SER A 50 -5.74 10.03 2.58
CA SER A 50 -6.33 8.80 2.07
C SER A 50 -5.96 8.56 0.62
N SER A 51 -6.27 7.39 0.06
CA SER A 51 -6.10 7.16 -1.36
C SER A 51 -6.88 8.17 -2.20
N ASN A 52 -8.01 8.71 -1.73
CA ASN A 52 -8.76 9.78 -2.43
C ASN A 52 -7.93 11.05 -2.69
N ASP A 53 -6.92 11.30 -1.87
CA ASP A 53 -6.00 12.42 -2.03
C ASP A 53 -4.89 12.13 -3.05
N ILE A 54 -4.67 10.86 -3.39
CA ILE A 54 -3.71 10.41 -4.39
C ILE A 54 -4.29 10.67 -5.79
N LYS A 55 -3.51 11.36 -6.61
CA LYS A 55 -3.79 11.57 -8.03
C LYS A 55 -3.29 10.40 -8.86
N SER A 56 -2.04 9.99 -8.64
CA SER A 56 -1.46 8.83 -9.31
C SER A 56 -0.31 8.22 -8.52
N PHE A 57 -0.05 6.94 -8.78
CA PHE A 57 1.11 6.20 -8.32
C PHE A 57 1.77 5.49 -9.50
N ASN A 58 3.03 5.81 -9.78
CA ASN A 58 3.80 5.14 -10.82
C ASN A 58 4.52 3.93 -10.23
N ILE A 59 4.16 2.73 -10.67
CA ILE A 59 4.72 1.50 -10.10
C ILE A 59 6.19 1.30 -10.44
N ALA A 60 6.64 1.79 -11.59
CA ALA A 60 8.02 1.63 -12.07
C ALA A 60 8.99 2.54 -11.31
N THR A 61 8.57 3.75 -10.96
CA THR A 61 9.42 4.74 -10.28
C THR A 61 9.16 4.83 -8.77
N GLY A 62 7.98 4.38 -8.32
CA GLY A 62 7.45 4.62 -6.99
C GLY A 62 6.97 6.07 -6.76
N GLU A 63 6.88 6.91 -7.81
CA GLU A 63 6.41 8.29 -7.68
C GLU A 63 4.94 8.32 -7.28
N ILE A 64 4.63 9.06 -6.22
CA ILE A 64 3.27 9.33 -5.77
C ILE A 64 2.96 10.81 -5.96
N THR A 65 1.84 11.10 -6.63
CA THR A 65 1.35 12.47 -6.81
C THR A 65 0.01 12.65 -6.13
N PHE A 66 -0.23 13.85 -5.60
CA PHE A 66 -1.45 14.18 -4.85
C PHE A 66 -2.31 15.17 -5.63
N ASN A 67 -3.62 15.11 -5.40
CA ASN A 67 -4.59 16.05 -5.97
C ASN A 67 -4.42 17.47 -5.38
N ASN A 68 -3.90 17.57 -4.15
CA ASN A 68 -3.71 18.81 -3.43
C ASN A 68 -2.29 18.92 -2.86
N GLU A 69 -1.62 20.04 -3.12
CA GLU A 69 -0.29 20.35 -2.62
C GLU A 69 -0.22 20.45 -1.08
N VAL A 70 -1.34 20.77 -0.41
CA VAL A 70 -1.41 20.79 1.07
C VAL A 70 -1.04 19.43 1.67
N ILE A 71 -1.39 18.33 1.00
CA ILE A 71 -1.05 16.98 1.46
C ILE A 71 0.46 16.79 1.45
N LYS A 72 1.16 17.31 0.44
CA LYS A 72 2.62 17.24 0.36
C LYS A 72 3.26 17.95 1.53
N GLU A 73 2.76 19.11 1.93
CA GLU A 73 3.26 19.84 3.10
C GLU A 73 2.93 19.14 4.42
N ASN A 74 1.75 18.51 4.53
CA ASN A 74 1.37 17.75 5.73
C ASN A 74 2.22 16.48 5.93
N ILE A 75 2.64 15.85 4.82
CA ILE A 75 3.47 14.64 4.85
C ILE A 75 4.96 14.92 4.79
N ARG A 76 5.35 16.13 4.40
CA ARG A 76 6.73 16.60 4.44
C ARG A 76 7.25 16.52 5.88
N PRO A 77 8.24 15.68 6.17
CA PRO A 77 8.73 15.54 7.52
C PRO A 77 9.54 16.77 7.93
N SER A 78 9.17 17.42 9.02
CA SER A 78 10.09 18.30 9.78
C SER A 78 11.18 17.48 10.48
N SER A 79 10.87 16.22 10.78
CA SER A 79 11.76 15.18 11.28
C SER A 79 11.26 13.80 10.81
N GLN A 80 12.14 12.80 10.78
CA GLN A 80 11.77 11.41 10.45
C GLN A 80 10.60 10.94 11.32
N ARG A 81 9.51 10.53 10.68
CA ARG A 81 8.31 9.96 11.34
C ARG A 81 7.83 8.71 10.61
N ASN A 82 7.15 7.82 11.34
CA ASN A 82 6.54 6.63 10.79
C ASN A 82 5.09 6.93 10.36
N LEU A 83 4.72 6.47 9.17
CA LEU A 83 3.34 6.46 8.72
C LEU A 83 2.83 5.02 8.66
N CYS A 84 1.53 4.84 8.90
CA CYS A 84 0.86 3.55 8.87
C CYS A 84 -0.21 3.55 7.80
N PHE A 85 -0.20 2.53 6.95
CA PHE A 85 -1.15 2.36 5.85
C PHE A 85 -2.18 1.31 6.27
N TYR A 86 -3.45 1.63 6.05
CA TYR A 86 -4.58 0.76 6.37
C TYR A 86 -5.50 0.62 5.17
N LEU A 87 -6.08 -0.58 5.01
CA LEU A 87 -7.15 -0.85 4.06
C LEU A 87 -8.26 -1.58 4.79
N ASN A 88 -9.49 -1.04 4.73
CA ASN A 88 -10.64 -1.59 5.45
C ASN A 88 -10.39 -1.77 6.97
N GLY A 89 -9.63 -0.88 7.59
CA GLY A 89 -9.25 -0.95 9.01
C GLY A 89 -8.10 -1.92 9.33
N GLU A 90 -7.70 -2.77 8.39
CA GLU A 90 -6.57 -3.69 8.53
C GLU A 90 -5.25 -3.00 8.19
N HIS A 91 -4.21 -3.28 8.98
CA HIS A 91 -2.87 -2.74 8.75
C HIS A 91 -2.22 -3.39 7.52
N LEU A 92 -1.70 -2.56 6.61
CA LEU A 92 -0.94 -3.02 5.45
C LEU A 92 0.56 -3.04 5.76
N PHE A 93 1.13 -1.86 6.00
CA PHE A 93 2.56 -1.68 6.27
C PHE A 93 2.85 -0.33 6.93
N ASN A 94 4.04 -0.22 7.51
CA ASN A 94 4.59 1.02 8.02
C ASN A 94 5.64 1.54 7.07
N ILE A 95 5.80 2.86 6.99
CA ILE A 95 6.87 3.48 6.23
C ILE A 95 7.55 4.57 7.03
N ILE A 96 8.81 4.81 6.70
CA ILE A 96 9.59 5.90 7.27
C ILE A 96 9.56 7.08 6.30
N THR A 97 9.24 8.28 6.79
CA THR A 97 9.38 9.51 6.00
C THR A 97 10.81 10.01 6.04
N PHE A 98 11.35 10.42 4.90
CA PHE A 98 12.70 10.95 4.78
C PHE A 98 12.73 12.11 3.80
N THR A 99 13.43 13.19 4.12
CA THR A 99 13.67 14.30 3.19
C THR A 99 15.12 14.30 2.77
N GLU A 100 15.35 14.12 1.48
CA GLU A 100 16.67 14.26 0.87
C GLU A 100 16.88 15.71 0.46
N THR A 101 17.79 16.39 1.18
CA THR A 101 18.14 17.80 0.92
C THR A 101 19.47 17.94 0.17
N SER A 102 20.26 16.87 0.08
CA SER A 102 21.56 16.84 -0.59
C SER A 102 21.91 15.42 -0.99
N SER A 103 22.83 15.27 -1.94
CA SER A 103 23.33 13.98 -2.41
C SER A 103 24.29 13.27 -1.42
N ILE A 104 24.46 13.80 -0.21
CA ILE A 104 25.35 13.22 0.80
C ILE A 104 24.55 12.21 1.63
N MET A 105 24.91 10.93 1.49
CA MET A 105 24.36 9.83 2.29
C MET A 105 24.69 10.03 3.78
N SER A 106 23.70 10.42 4.58
CA SER A 106 23.83 10.54 6.03
C SER A 106 23.33 9.31 6.79
N HIS A 107 22.45 8.51 6.17
CA HIS A 107 21.79 7.37 6.80
C HIS A 107 21.47 6.27 5.78
N ILE A 108 21.48 5.02 6.23
CA ILE A 108 20.95 3.88 5.48
C ILE A 108 19.64 3.45 6.15
N ILE A 109 18.56 3.45 5.39
CA ILE A 109 17.25 2.93 5.76
C ILE A 109 16.98 1.72 4.87
N ASN A 110 16.80 0.55 5.49
CA ASN A 110 16.58 -0.72 4.78
C ASN A 110 15.12 -1.18 4.82
N ASP A 111 14.20 -0.24 4.99
CA ASP A 111 12.76 -0.44 5.03
C ASP A 111 12.08 0.47 4.01
N LEU A 112 10.77 0.34 3.81
CA LEU A 112 10.01 1.16 2.88
C LEU A 112 10.03 2.65 3.33
N VAL A 113 10.43 3.53 2.40
CA VAL A 113 10.63 4.96 2.67
C VAL A 113 9.71 5.82 1.81
N LEU A 114 9.00 6.77 2.43
CA LEU A 114 8.43 7.92 1.73
C LEU A 114 9.50 8.99 1.60
N LEU A 115 10.16 9.01 0.45
CA LEU A 115 11.23 9.94 0.13
C LEU A 115 10.62 11.23 -0.45
N HIS A 116 10.84 12.34 0.24
CA HIS A 116 10.69 13.68 -0.31
C HIS A 116 12.02 14.10 -0.91
N ASP A 117 12.12 14.09 -2.24
CA ASP A 117 13.32 14.54 -2.94
C ASP A 117 13.23 16.06 -3.16
N MET A 118 14.08 16.82 -2.47
CA MET A 118 14.09 18.28 -2.59
C MET A 118 14.77 18.77 -3.88
N LEU A 119 15.48 17.89 -4.61
CA LEU A 119 16.16 18.25 -5.85
C LEU A 119 15.16 18.40 -7.01
N ASP A 120 14.17 17.50 -7.09
CA ASP A 120 13.12 17.53 -8.12
C ASP A 120 11.73 17.89 -7.57
N GLY A 121 11.59 18.01 -6.24
CA GLY A 121 10.34 18.35 -5.56
C GLY A 121 9.31 17.22 -5.56
N LYS A 122 9.71 16.00 -5.88
CA LYS A 122 8.82 14.84 -6.00
C LYS A 122 8.83 13.98 -4.75
N ILE A 123 7.81 13.14 -4.66
CA ILE A 123 7.62 12.21 -3.55
C ILE A 123 7.63 10.80 -4.11
N TYR A 124 8.42 9.93 -3.49
CA TYR A 124 8.59 8.56 -3.92
C TYR A 124 8.41 7.58 -2.76
N LEU A 125 7.81 6.43 -3.06
CA LEU A 125 7.83 5.27 -2.18
C LEU A 125 8.97 4.35 -2.65
N LYS A 126 10.04 4.23 -1.85
CA LYS A 126 11.28 3.53 -2.22
C LYS A 126 11.55 2.34 -1.29
N ASP A 127 12.07 1.26 -1.87
CA ASP A 127 12.60 0.10 -1.13
C ASP A 127 13.96 0.46 -0.53
N GLY A 128 13.91 1.18 0.59
CA GLY A 128 15.06 1.74 1.29
C GLY A 128 15.66 2.99 0.67
N TYR A 129 16.55 3.59 1.45
CA TYR A 129 17.34 4.77 1.09
C TYR A 129 18.79 4.64 1.64
N PRO A 130 19.82 5.13 0.94
CA PRO A 130 19.77 5.50 -0.48
C PRO A 130 19.64 4.25 -1.37
N SER A 131 19.77 4.42 -2.69
CA SER A 131 19.80 3.30 -3.63
C SER A 131 20.91 2.30 -3.25
N ILE A 132 20.64 1.00 -3.45
CA ILE A 132 21.59 -0.09 -3.20
C ILE A 132 22.93 0.13 -3.91
N ASP A 133 22.93 0.79 -5.07
CA ASP A 133 24.12 0.96 -5.90
C ASP A 133 25.15 1.94 -5.34
N VAL A 134 24.76 2.79 -4.39
CA VAL A 134 25.67 3.77 -3.77
C VAL A 134 26.20 3.33 -2.40
N LEU A 135 25.84 2.13 -1.93
CA LEU A 135 26.13 1.67 -0.56
C LEU A 135 27.53 1.10 -0.34
N GLY A 136 28.35 0.96 -1.39
CA GLY A 136 29.72 0.45 -1.27
C GLY A 136 29.79 -0.87 -0.50
N GLU A 137 30.57 -0.91 0.58
CA GLU A 137 30.78 -2.09 1.42
C GLU A 137 29.50 -2.59 2.10
N SER A 138 28.56 -1.70 2.42
CA SER A 138 27.27 -2.05 3.07
C SER A 138 26.25 -2.65 2.10
N LYS A 139 26.53 -2.67 0.78
CA LYS A 139 25.60 -3.11 -0.27
C LYS A 139 25.00 -4.49 0.00
N LYS A 140 25.83 -5.48 0.34
CA LYS A 140 25.38 -6.87 0.49
C LYS A 140 24.43 -7.05 1.68
N GLU A 141 24.75 -6.44 2.82
CA GLU A 141 23.93 -6.52 4.03
C GLU A 141 22.61 -5.77 3.84
N ALA A 142 22.67 -4.56 3.30
CA ALA A 142 21.49 -3.75 3.01
C ALA A 142 20.54 -4.45 2.02
N GLN A 143 21.09 -5.01 0.93
CA GLN A 143 20.31 -5.75 -0.06
C GLN A 143 19.58 -6.95 0.57
N ALA A 144 20.30 -7.78 1.34
CA ALA A 144 19.69 -8.94 1.99
C ALA A 144 18.56 -8.54 2.97
N LEU A 145 18.73 -7.43 3.69
CA LEU A 145 17.71 -6.94 4.61
C LEU A 145 16.47 -6.38 3.89
N ARG A 146 16.67 -5.61 2.81
CA ARG A 146 15.58 -5.07 1.99
C ARG A 146 14.78 -6.18 1.31
N GLU A 147 15.46 -7.17 0.71
CA GLU A 147 14.81 -8.34 0.12
C GLU A 147 13.94 -9.09 1.14
N LYS A 148 14.46 -9.32 2.35
CA LYS A 148 13.71 -9.94 3.44
C LYS A 148 12.50 -9.12 3.89
N ASN A 149 12.63 -7.79 3.95
CA ASN A 149 11.53 -6.91 4.33
C ASN A 149 10.45 -6.86 3.24
N LYS A 150 10.86 -6.79 1.98
CA LYS A 150 9.97 -6.88 0.82
C LYS A 150 9.19 -8.19 0.79
N GLU A 151 9.85 -9.32 1.02
CA GLU A 151 9.19 -10.62 1.05
C GLU A 151 8.05 -10.65 2.09
N LYS A 152 8.30 -10.15 3.30
CA LYS A 152 7.28 -10.05 4.37
C LYS A 152 6.11 -9.15 4.00
N MET A 153 6.35 -8.13 3.17
CA MET A 153 5.35 -7.13 2.79
C MET A 153 4.58 -7.51 1.51
N THR A 154 4.98 -8.58 0.80
CA THR A 154 4.44 -8.94 -0.53
C THR A 154 2.90 -8.89 -0.59
N VAL A 155 2.22 -9.56 0.33
CA VAL A 155 0.74 -9.62 0.35
C VAL A 155 0.14 -8.23 0.58
N SER A 156 0.61 -7.48 1.58
CA SER A 156 0.12 -6.13 1.86
C SER A 156 0.42 -5.14 0.74
N TRP A 157 1.56 -5.31 0.07
CA TRP A 157 1.94 -4.51 -1.09
C TRP A 157 1.02 -4.79 -2.28
N GLU A 158 0.71 -6.05 -2.56
CA GLU A 158 -0.25 -6.42 -3.59
C GLU A 158 -1.64 -5.84 -3.32
N LEU A 159 -2.11 -5.86 -2.07
CA LEU A 159 -3.37 -5.22 -1.68
C LEU A 159 -3.35 -3.70 -1.95
N PHE A 160 -2.26 -3.03 -1.60
CA PHE A 160 -2.06 -1.61 -1.88
C PHE A 160 -2.12 -1.30 -3.38
N ILE A 161 -1.38 -2.06 -4.21
CA ILE A 161 -1.37 -1.89 -5.66
C ILE A 161 -2.74 -2.16 -6.27
N ASN A 162 -3.42 -3.23 -5.86
CA ASN A 162 -4.74 -3.58 -6.36
C ASN A 162 -5.78 -2.51 -6.01
N ALA A 163 -5.75 -1.96 -4.80
CA ALA A 163 -6.62 -0.86 -4.41
C ALA A 163 -6.42 0.37 -5.32
N LEU A 164 -5.18 0.79 -5.55
CA LEU A 164 -4.89 1.91 -6.45
C LEU A 164 -5.26 1.62 -7.92
N LYS A 165 -5.17 0.36 -8.35
CA LYS A 165 -5.61 -0.06 -9.69
C LYS A 165 -7.13 0.04 -9.83
N ILE A 166 -7.89 -0.45 -8.87
CA ILE A 166 -9.36 -0.35 -8.83
C ILE A 166 -9.80 1.13 -8.83
N GLU A 167 -9.07 1.98 -8.12
CA GLU A 167 -9.32 3.42 -8.06
C GLU A 167 -8.82 4.19 -9.31
N ASN A 168 -8.27 3.52 -10.32
CA ASN A 168 -7.71 4.11 -11.54
C ASN A 168 -6.57 5.12 -11.29
N LYS A 169 -5.73 4.86 -10.28
CA LYS A 169 -4.59 5.71 -9.88
C LYS A 169 -3.24 5.13 -10.26
N LEU A 170 -3.19 3.87 -10.68
CA LEU A 170 -1.94 3.21 -11.05
C LEU A 170 -1.47 3.64 -12.45
N ILE A 171 -0.20 4.02 -12.56
CA ILE A 171 0.51 4.20 -13.84
C ILE A 171 1.47 3.01 -13.96
N GLU A 172 1.22 2.17 -14.97
CA GLU A 172 2.03 0.99 -15.33
C GLU A 172 3.12 1.35 -16.34
#